data_AF-A0A920GK71-F1
#
_entry.id   AF-A0A920GK71-F1
#
_cell.length_a   1.000
_cell.length_b   1.000
_cell.length_c   1.000
_cell.angle_alpha   90.00
_cell.angle_beta   90.00
_cell.angle_gamma   90.00
#
_symmetry.space_group_name_H-M   'P 1'
#
loop_
_entity.id
_entity.type
_entity.pdbx_description
1 polymer ?
#
loop_
_entity_poly.entity_id
_entity_poly.type
_entity_poly.pdbx_seq_one_letter_code
_entity_poly.pdbx_strand_id
1 'polypeptide(L)'
;MGIECVVYMGELDIKRQAPNVARMKMLGAEVRPAQSGSKTLKDATNEAIRDWINNPVDTHYIIGSVVGPHPYPDMVARFQAVISEECKSQLMEVEGRDYPDHVVACVGGGSNAAGFIYHYLNDKE
;
A
#
# COMPACT_ATOMS: atom_id res chain seq x y z
N MET A 1 -15.17 -4.23 10.95
CA MET A 1 -15.40 -2.80 11.25
C MET A 1 -16.71 -2.26 10.66
N GLY A 2 -17.38 -2.97 9.73
CA GLY A 2 -18.72 -2.56 9.27
C GLY A 2 -18.76 -1.24 8.51
N ILE A 3 -17.61 -0.83 7.93
CA ILE A 3 -17.44 0.42 7.21
C ILE A 3 -17.74 0.16 5.74
N GLU A 4 -18.50 1.05 5.10
CA GLU A 4 -18.71 1.02 3.66
C GLU A 4 -17.37 1.18 2.93
N CYS A 5 -17.12 0.33 1.93
CA CYS A 5 -15.85 0.30 1.23
C CYS A 5 -16.06 0.45 -0.28
N VAL A 6 -15.51 1.52 -0.83
CA VAL A 6 -15.46 1.77 -2.28
C VAL A 6 -14.02 1.61 -2.75
N VAL A 7 -13.81 0.77 -3.77
CA VAL A 7 -12.51 0.55 -4.40
C VAL A 7 -12.55 1.06 -5.84
N TYR A 8 -11.74 2.07 -6.11
CA TYR A 8 -11.49 2.54 -7.47
C TYR A 8 -10.44 1.64 -8.13
N MET A 9 -10.73 1.16 -9.34
CA MET A 9 -9.82 0.27 -10.08
C MET A 9 -9.85 0.61 -11.57
N GLY A 10 -8.69 0.59 -12.24
CA GLY A 10 -8.61 0.84 -13.67
C GLY A 10 -9.49 -0.12 -14.46
N GLU A 11 -10.24 0.36 -15.46
CA GLU A 11 -11.16 -0.49 -16.23
C GLU A 11 -10.45 -1.71 -16.86
N LEU A 12 -9.20 -1.51 -17.32
CA LEU A 12 -8.38 -2.60 -17.88
C LEU A 12 -7.96 -3.59 -16.79
N ASP A 13 -7.63 -3.09 -15.59
CA ASP A 13 -7.21 -3.91 -14.46
C ASP A 13 -8.38 -4.72 -13.90
N ILE A 14 -9.61 -4.19 -13.89
CA ILE A 14 -10.83 -4.93 -13.52
C ILE A 14 -10.99 -6.18 -14.38
N LYS A 15 -10.75 -6.07 -15.70
CA LYS A 15 -10.83 -7.21 -16.63
C LYS A 15 -9.70 -8.21 -16.38
N ARG A 16 -8.46 -7.72 -16.19
CA ARG A 16 -7.27 -8.56 -15.98
C ARG A 16 -7.25 -9.27 -14.63
N GLN A 17 -7.84 -8.66 -13.60
CA GLN A 17 -7.82 -9.14 -12.21
C GLN A 17 -9.23 -9.50 -11.72
N ALA A 18 -10.05 -10.07 -12.61
CA ALA A 18 -11.43 -10.48 -12.32
C ALA A 18 -11.58 -11.34 -11.04
N PRO A 19 -10.66 -12.28 -10.71
CA PRO A 19 -10.75 -13.01 -9.44
C PRO A 19 -10.69 -12.11 -8.20
N ASN A 20 -9.86 -11.06 -8.22
CA ASN A 20 -9.76 -10.11 -7.11
C ASN A 20 -11.00 -9.22 -7.01
N VAL A 21 -11.55 -8.79 -8.15
CA VAL A 21 -12.82 -8.04 -8.20
C VAL A 21 -13.97 -8.86 -7.60
N ALA A 22 -14.04 -10.16 -7.91
CA ALA A 22 -15.03 -11.05 -7.32
C ALA A 22 -14.87 -11.15 -5.79
N ARG A 23 -13.64 -11.29 -5.29
CA ARG A 23 -13.37 -11.32 -3.84
C ARG A 23 -13.78 -10.02 -3.15
N MET A 24 -13.46 -8.85 -3.73
CA MET A 24 -13.84 -7.56 -3.16
C MET A 24 -15.37 -7.45 -3.02
N LYS A 25 -16.11 -7.85 -4.06
CA LYS A 25 -17.57 -7.86 -4.03
C LYS A 25 -18.14 -8.85 -3.02
N MET A 26 -17.55 -10.04 -2.88
CA MET A 26 -17.94 -11.03 -1.87
C MET A 26 -17.73 -10.51 -0.44
N LEU A 27 -16.72 -9.67 -0.23
CA LEU A 27 -16.46 -9.00 1.05
C LEU A 27 -17.37 -7.78 1.29
N GLY A 28 -18.23 -7.43 0.32
CA GLY A 28 -19.19 -6.32 0.42
C GLY A 28 -18.66 -4.97 -0.10
N ALA A 29 -17.49 -4.92 -0.73
CA ALA A 29 -16.96 -3.69 -1.29
C ALA A 29 -17.59 -3.37 -2.66
N GLU A 30 -17.87 -2.08 -2.90
CA GLU A 30 -18.22 -1.57 -4.23
C GLU A 30 -16.94 -1.38 -5.05
N VAL A 31 -16.91 -1.86 -6.31
CA VAL A 31 -15.76 -1.68 -7.20
C VAL A 31 -16.14 -0.74 -8.34
N ARG A 32 -15.58 0.47 -8.34
CA ARG A 32 -15.86 1.53 -9.33
C ARG A 32 -14.77 1.58 -10.41
N PRO A 33 -15.11 1.50 -11.71
CA PRO A 33 -14.13 1.55 -12.78
C PRO A 33 -13.60 2.98 -13.00
N ALA A 34 -12.29 3.15 -13.01
CA ALA A 34 -11.66 4.36 -13.53
C ALA A 34 -11.61 4.29 -15.06
N GLN A 35 -12.45 5.09 -15.71
CA GLN A 35 -12.62 5.15 -17.17
C GLN A 35 -11.79 6.25 -17.83
N SER A 36 -11.23 7.17 -17.03
CA SER A 36 -10.39 8.27 -17.49
C SER A 36 -8.98 7.79 -17.85
N GLY A 37 -8.33 8.56 -18.73
CA GLY A 37 -6.91 8.38 -19.05
C GLY A 37 -6.52 7.00 -19.56
N SER A 38 -5.46 6.43 -18.97
CA SER A 38 -4.91 5.12 -19.35
C SER A 38 -5.73 3.93 -18.83
N LYS A 39 -6.70 4.19 -17.95
CA LYS A 39 -7.57 3.18 -17.32
C LYS A 39 -6.80 2.13 -16.53
N THR A 40 -5.72 2.57 -15.87
CA THR A 40 -4.86 1.74 -15.02
C THR A 40 -4.79 2.30 -13.60
N LEU A 41 -3.94 1.71 -12.74
CA LEU A 41 -3.69 2.14 -11.36
C LEU A 41 -3.58 3.66 -11.16
N LYS A 42 -2.82 4.36 -12.02
CA LYS A 42 -2.64 5.81 -11.90
C LYS A 42 -3.97 6.57 -11.93
N ASP A 43 -4.86 6.20 -12.84
CA ASP A 43 -6.15 6.85 -13.02
C ASP A 43 -7.09 6.50 -11.87
N ALA A 44 -7.06 5.25 -11.39
CA ALA A 44 -7.80 4.83 -10.21
C ALA A 44 -7.42 5.63 -8.95
N THR A 45 -6.12 5.86 -8.72
CA THR A 45 -5.64 6.71 -7.61
C THR A 45 -6.15 8.14 -7.72
N ASN A 46 -6.19 8.71 -8.94
CA ASN A 46 -6.71 10.06 -9.16
C ASN A 46 -8.22 10.15 -8.87
N GLU A 47 -9.02 9.18 -9.31
CA GLU A 47 -10.45 9.17 -9.02
C GLU A 47 -10.72 8.96 -7.52
N ALA A 48 -9.96 8.10 -6.83
CA ALA A 48 -10.10 7.89 -5.39
C ALA A 48 -9.79 9.16 -4.58
N ILE A 49 -8.72 9.89 -4.95
CA ILE A 49 -8.38 11.15 -4.29
C ILE A 49 -9.45 12.21 -4.55
N ARG A 50 -10.01 12.28 -5.77
CA ARG A 50 -11.11 13.21 -6.07
C ARG A 50 -12.37 12.89 -5.29
N ASP A 51 -12.71 11.61 -5.15
CA ASP A 51 -13.87 11.20 -4.35
C ASP A 51 -13.70 11.61 -2.89
N TRP A 52 -12.51 11.37 -2.33
CA TRP A 52 -12.20 11.79 -0.96
C TRP A 52 -12.26 13.31 -0.75
N ILE A 53 -11.74 14.10 -1.71
CA ILE A 53 -11.81 15.57 -1.64
C ILE A 53 -13.25 16.07 -1.60
N ASN A 54 -14.17 15.40 -2.29
CA ASN A 54 -15.58 15.76 -2.31
C ASN A 54 -16.36 15.25 -1.09
N ASN A 55 -15.90 14.18 -0.44
CA ASN A 55 -16.55 13.56 0.72
C ASN A 55 -15.64 13.49 1.97
N PRO A 56 -14.99 14.59 2.42
CA PRO A 56 -13.93 14.50 3.42
C PRO A 56 -14.41 14.27 4.86
N VAL A 57 -15.72 14.38 5.13
CA VAL A 57 -16.29 14.33 6.50
C VAL A 57 -16.54 12.90 6.96
N ASP A 58 -17.04 12.05 6.06
CA ASP A 58 -17.45 10.67 6.34
C ASP A 58 -16.57 9.63 5.63
N THR A 59 -15.67 10.05 4.74
CA THR A 59 -14.81 9.15 3.97
C THR A 59 -13.35 9.29 4.39
N HIS A 60 -12.73 8.16 4.71
CA HIS A 60 -11.29 8.07 4.88
C HIS A 60 -10.63 7.45 3.66
N TYR A 61 -9.67 8.15 3.05
CA TYR A 61 -8.91 7.63 1.92
C TYR A 61 -7.78 6.71 2.38
N ILE A 62 -7.89 5.42 2.05
CA ILE A 62 -6.87 4.42 2.34
C ILE A 62 -5.92 4.32 1.15
N ILE A 63 -4.73 4.90 1.30
CA ILE A 63 -3.66 4.79 0.31
C ILE A 63 -2.88 3.49 0.50
N GLY A 64 -2.59 2.79 -0.60
CA GLY A 64 -1.98 1.46 -0.55
C GLY A 64 -0.44 1.43 -0.53
N SER A 65 0.23 2.59 -0.55
CA SER A 65 1.70 2.61 -0.61
C SER A 65 2.31 3.91 -0.09
N VAL A 66 3.65 4.01 -0.05
CA VAL A 66 4.41 5.20 0.38
C VAL A 66 4.44 6.29 -0.70
N VAL A 67 3.28 6.57 -1.25
CA VAL A 67 3.04 7.56 -2.31
C VAL A 67 2.06 8.61 -1.81
N GLY A 68 1.80 9.63 -2.64
CA GLY A 68 0.87 10.70 -2.28
C GLY A 68 1.48 11.77 -1.37
N PRO A 69 0.66 12.73 -0.90
CA PRO A 69 1.12 13.85 -0.09
C PRO A 69 1.41 13.41 1.36
N HIS A 70 2.17 14.23 2.08
CA HIS A 70 2.23 14.12 3.54
C HIS A 70 0.80 14.15 4.13
N PRO A 71 0.48 13.29 5.13
CA PRO A 71 1.37 12.44 5.92
C PRO A 71 1.55 11.00 5.39
N TYR A 72 0.98 10.65 4.23
CA TYR A 72 0.85 9.26 3.81
C TYR A 72 2.17 8.50 3.65
N PRO A 73 3.23 9.03 2.99
CA PRO A 73 4.49 8.29 2.89
C PRO A 73 5.11 7.92 4.24
N ASP A 74 5.13 8.85 5.20
CA ASP A 74 5.68 8.61 6.55
C ASP A 74 4.80 7.61 7.32
N MET A 75 3.48 7.83 7.31
CA MET A 75 2.53 6.95 7.98
C MET A 75 2.61 5.50 7.47
N VAL A 76 2.61 5.30 6.14
CA VAL A 76 2.66 3.96 5.55
C VAL A 76 4.01 3.30 5.80
N ALA A 77 5.13 4.05 5.72
CA ALA A 77 6.45 3.52 6.05
C ALA A 77 6.51 3.02 7.50
N ARG A 78 5.96 3.78 8.45
CA ARG A 78 5.85 3.38 9.87
C ARG A 78 4.98 2.16 10.08
N PHE A 79 3.82 2.07 9.43
CA PHE A 79 2.96 0.88 9.54
C PHE A 79 3.59 -0.38 8.94
N GLN A 80 4.46 -0.23 7.94
CA GLN A 80 5.19 -1.33 7.33
C GLN A 80 6.53 -1.64 8.03
N ALA A 81 6.98 -0.81 8.97
CA ALA A 81 8.26 -0.97 9.66
C ALA A 81 8.36 -2.28 10.45
N VAL A 82 7.21 -2.88 10.82
CA VAL A 82 7.13 -4.21 11.43
C VAL A 82 7.91 -5.27 10.64
N ILE A 83 8.00 -5.13 9.30
CA ILE A 83 8.78 -6.04 8.46
C ILE A 83 10.26 -6.03 8.86
N SER A 84 10.86 -4.85 9.04
CA SER A 84 12.26 -4.77 9.44
C SER A 84 12.44 -5.09 10.93
N GLU A 85 11.49 -4.76 11.79
CA GLU A 85 11.52 -5.12 13.22
C GLU A 85 11.56 -6.65 13.42
N GLU A 86 10.69 -7.38 12.72
CA GLU A 86 10.68 -8.84 12.72
C GLU A 86 11.96 -9.40 12.11
N CYS A 87 12.46 -8.82 11.02
CA CYS A 87 13.69 -9.27 10.38
C CYS A 87 14.91 -9.13 11.29
N LYS A 88 15.05 -8.04 12.06
CA LYS A 88 16.12 -7.87 13.05
C LYS A 88 16.10 -8.99 14.09
N SER A 89 14.92 -9.31 14.61
CA SER A 89 14.73 -10.38 15.59
C SER A 89 15.07 -11.75 15.01
N GLN A 90 14.63 -12.03 13.79
CA GLN A 90 14.89 -13.29 13.08
C GLN A 90 16.37 -13.47 12.73
N LEU A 91 17.05 -12.40 12.29
CA LEU A 91 18.49 -12.44 12.01
C LEU A 91 19.29 -12.68 13.29
N MET A 92 18.94 -12.04 14.40
CA MET A 92 19.60 -12.27 15.68
C MET A 92 19.49 -13.75 16.12
N GLU A 93 18.32 -14.35 15.93
CA GLU A 93 18.09 -15.76 16.28
C GLU A 93 18.90 -16.74 15.40
N VAL A 94 18.97 -16.49 14.09
CA VAL A 94 19.54 -17.44 13.12
C VAL A 94 21.03 -17.21 12.88
N GLU A 95 21.47 -15.94 12.84
CA GLU A 95 22.81 -15.53 12.41
C GLU A 95 23.63 -14.89 13.57
N GLY A 96 23.02 -14.66 14.74
CA GLY A 96 23.69 -14.04 15.89
C GLY A 96 24.01 -12.55 15.73
N ARG A 97 23.42 -11.90 14.71
CA ARG A 97 23.50 -10.45 14.44
C ARG A 97 22.14 -9.95 13.96
N ASP A 98 21.78 -8.71 14.23
CA ASP A 98 20.46 -8.15 13.90
C ASP A 98 20.46 -7.31 12.62
N TYR A 99 21.53 -7.36 11.81
CA TYR A 99 21.68 -6.60 10.57
C TYR A 99 22.07 -7.51 9.39
N PRO A 100 21.45 -7.33 8.22
CA PRO A 100 21.80 -8.07 7.00
C PRO A 100 22.93 -7.39 6.24
N ASP A 101 23.68 -8.13 5.42
CA ASP A 101 24.65 -7.53 4.49
C ASP A 101 23.95 -6.77 3.35
N HIS A 102 22.78 -7.26 2.92
CA HIS A 102 21.98 -6.70 1.85
C HIS A 102 20.49 -6.82 2.16
N VAL A 103 19.74 -5.76 1.86
CA VAL A 103 18.28 -5.75 1.83
C VAL A 103 17.82 -5.63 0.39
N VAL A 104 16.98 -6.55 -0.07
CA VAL A 104 16.46 -6.56 -1.45
C VAL A 104 14.93 -6.62 -1.40
N ALA A 105 14.28 -5.63 -2.01
CA ALA A 105 12.83 -5.51 -2.06
C ALA A 105 12.37 -4.91 -3.39
N CYS A 106 11.18 -5.29 -3.87
CA CYS A 106 10.64 -4.76 -5.11
C CYS A 106 10.00 -3.39 -4.90
N VAL A 107 10.17 -2.48 -5.86
CA VAL A 107 9.69 -1.10 -5.76
C VAL A 107 8.66 -0.81 -6.85
N GLY A 108 7.38 -0.98 -6.49
CA GLY A 108 6.26 -0.36 -7.20
C GLY A 108 5.97 1.01 -6.59
N GLY A 109 4.99 1.09 -5.68
CA GLY A 109 4.77 2.27 -4.84
C GLY A 109 5.74 2.37 -3.65
N GLY A 110 6.48 1.28 -3.34
CA GLY A 110 7.60 1.28 -2.40
C GLY A 110 7.28 0.91 -0.94
N SER A 111 6.02 0.63 -0.57
CA SER A 111 5.67 0.42 0.85
C SER A 111 6.36 -0.77 1.52
N ASN A 112 6.43 -1.92 0.83
CA ASN A 112 7.14 -3.09 1.34
C ASN A 112 8.65 -2.80 1.52
N ALA A 113 9.26 -2.13 0.54
CA ALA A 113 10.67 -1.79 0.56
C ALA A 113 11.00 -0.76 1.65
N ALA A 114 10.17 0.27 1.79
CA ALA A 114 10.31 1.28 2.84
C ALA A 114 10.18 0.65 4.23
N GLY A 115 9.21 -0.25 4.44
CA GLY A 115 9.07 -0.99 5.70
C GLY A 115 10.25 -1.91 6.00
N PHE A 116 10.79 -2.59 4.97
CA PHE A 116 11.92 -3.50 5.12
C PHE A 116 13.26 -2.77 5.34
N ILE A 117 13.43 -1.55 4.81
CA ILE A 117 14.66 -0.77 4.99
C ILE A 117 14.57 0.13 6.24
N TYR A 118 13.37 0.35 6.80
CA TYR A 118 13.07 1.35 7.84
C TYR A 118 14.06 1.39 9.01
N HIS A 119 14.30 0.25 9.66
CA HIS A 119 15.20 0.17 10.83
C HIS A 119 16.69 0.11 10.48
N TYR A 120 17.04 -0.10 9.21
CA TYR A 120 18.42 -0.18 8.73
C TYR A 120 18.94 1.14 8.13
N LEU A 121 18.06 2.12 7.85
CA LEU A 121 18.41 3.39 7.18
C LEU A 121 19.53 4.19 7.84
N ASN A 122 19.61 4.14 9.16
CA ASN A 122 20.61 4.86 9.95
C ASN A 122 21.60 3.92 10.63
N ASP A 123 21.55 2.63 10.27
CA ASP A 123 22.53 1.68 10.76
C ASP A 123 23.87 1.95 10.07
N LYS A 124 24.95 1.90 10.86
CA LYS A 124 26.32 2.17 10.38
C LYS A 124 27.12 0.91 10.16
N GLU A 125 26.59 -0.23 10.61
CA GLU A 125 27.11 -1.57 10.36
C GLU A 125 26.24 -2.26 9.29
#